data_AF-A0A8R2H371-F1
#
_entry.id   AF-A0A8R2H371-F1
#
_cell.length_a   1.000
_cell.length_b   1.000
_cell.length_c   1.000
_cell.angle_alpha   90.00
_cell.angle_beta   90.00
_cell.angle_gamma   90.00
#
_symmetry.space_group_name_H-M   'P 1'
#
loop_
_entity.id
_entity.type
_entity.pdbx_description
1 polymer ?
#
loop_
_entity_poly.entity_id
_entity_poly.type
_entity_poly.pdbx_seq_one_letter_code
_entity_poly.pdbx_strand_id
1 'polypeptide(L)'
;MEYEIDNLKNVWNGNYWSITARVLKKSDVLPFKHGNGKYFTTILIDKTTEIRATAFGNDVDRLFSQLQENNVYNIKNGEIKEADKAYNKSKNDYEIIFNGLTVIERSGVTDIPSHPQLKTIEKVFSMDKNTLIDTIGVIIKIEQSKKIKKINSNDTLILRNIILADKSGVRVTVTLWDTEATNFNANEGDTMSIIGGKIIDYKNVKKISVTGSSKIEINPNWNETLHLQNWYKEFEKKKLLNLSQVCIGSQELDMFEISQINSNTTISERILQQNKIDYNLISKRLLELNDEENKIKMERTELNFKKQRLLIERESVKSHLEN
;
A
#
# COMPACT_ATOMS: atom_id res chain seq x y z
N MET A 1 21.80 -23.08 -8.17
CA MET A 1 21.10 -22.93 -6.89
C MET A 1 20.06 -21.87 -7.09
N GLU A 2 18.81 -22.16 -6.76
CA GLU A 2 17.69 -21.23 -6.91
C GLU A 2 17.61 -20.30 -5.70
N TYR A 3 17.43 -19.01 -5.97
CA TYR A 3 17.37 -17.95 -4.97
C TYR A 3 16.10 -17.13 -5.16
N GLU A 4 15.60 -16.61 -4.05
CA GLU A 4 14.71 -15.45 -4.07
C GLU A 4 15.52 -14.17 -4.33
N ILE A 5 14.89 -13.17 -4.93
CA ILE A 5 15.52 -11.90 -5.30
C ILE A 5 16.09 -11.20 -4.06
N ASP A 6 15.40 -11.19 -2.92
CA ASP A 6 15.90 -10.57 -1.68
C ASP A 6 17.20 -11.22 -1.14
N ASN A 7 17.46 -12.47 -1.56
CA ASN A 7 18.62 -13.25 -1.16
C ASN A 7 19.79 -13.19 -2.15
N LEU A 8 19.66 -12.49 -3.28
CA LEU A 8 20.75 -12.35 -4.26
C LEU A 8 21.97 -11.60 -3.72
N LYS A 9 21.80 -10.79 -2.68
CA LYS A 9 22.92 -10.16 -1.94
C LYS A 9 23.93 -11.19 -1.39
N ASN A 10 23.48 -12.43 -1.11
CA ASN A 10 24.32 -13.49 -0.56
C ASN A 10 25.24 -14.13 -1.61
N VAL A 11 24.98 -13.87 -2.90
CA VAL A 11 25.81 -14.31 -4.03
C VAL A 11 26.45 -13.12 -4.74
N TRP A 12 26.62 -12.00 -4.04
CA TRP A 12 27.35 -10.84 -4.52
C TRP A 12 28.76 -11.26 -5.00
N ASN A 13 29.14 -10.83 -6.21
CA ASN A 13 30.34 -11.26 -6.96
C ASN A 13 30.36 -12.73 -7.43
N GLY A 14 29.27 -13.48 -7.24
CA GLY A 14 29.09 -14.82 -7.80
C GLY A 14 28.39 -14.77 -9.16
N ASN A 15 28.88 -15.57 -10.12
CA ASN A 15 28.27 -15.66 -11.46
C ASN A 15 27.21 -16.78 -11.57
N TYR A 16 27.07 -17.63 -10.55
CA TYR A 16 26.26 -18.85 -10.61
C TYR A 16 25.10 -18.77 -9.62
N TRP A 17 23.96 -18.34 -10.12
CA TRP A 17 22.69 -18.26 -9.39
C TRP A 17 21.55 -18.48 -10.37
N SER A 18 20.37 -18.81 -9.87
CA SER A 18 19.15 -18.82 -10.66
C SER A 18 17.99 -18.23 -9.88
N ILE A 19 17.12 -17.49 -10.54
CA ILE A 19 15.86 -16.98 -9.98
C ILE A 19 14.70 -17.33 -10.91
N THR A 20 13.50 -17.43 -10.35
CA THR A 20 12.26 -17.48 -11.12
C THR A 20 11.52 -16.16 -10.92
N ALA A 21 11.44 -15.34 -11.97
CA ALA A 21 10.92 -13.97 -11.86
C ALA A 21 10.04 -13.57 -13.05
N ARG A 22 9.07 -12.69 -12.80
CA ARG A 22 8.25 -12.06 -13.84
C ARG A 22 8.89 -10.75 -14.29
N VAL A 23 8.85 -10.49 -15.59
CA VAL A 23 9.19 -9.17 -16.14
C VAL A 23 8.03 -8.22 -15.89
N LEU A 24 8.14 -7.31 -14.94
CA LEU A 24 7.13 -6.27 -14.71
C LEU A 24 7.18 -5.17 -15.76
N LYS A 25 8.40 -4.79 -16.15
CA LYS A 25 8.63 -3.70 -17.08
C LYS A 25 9.88 -3.96 -17.90
N LYS A 26 9.88 -3.55 -19.16
CA LYS A 26 11.03 -3.54 -20.05
C LYS A 26 11.11 -2.18 -20.73
N SER A 27 12.29 -1.55 -20.72
CA SER A 27 12.52 -0.34 -21.50
C SER A 27 12.69 -0.69 -22.98
N ASP A 28 12.55 0.31 -23.84
CA ASP A 28 13.10 0.24 -25.19
C ASP A 28 14.63 0.09 -25.15
N VAL A 29 15.22 -0.22 -26.31
CA VAL A 29 16.66 -0.17 -26.50
C VAL A 29 17.10 1.29 -26.55
N LEU A 30 17.92 1.68 -25.57
CA LEU A 30 18.41 3.04 -25.41
C LEU A 30 19.90 3.13 -25.78
N PRO A 31 20.35 4.20 -26.45
CA PRO A 31 21.76 4.43 -26.69
C PRO A 31 22.46 4.88 -25.40
N PHE A 32 23.78 4.66 -25.32
CA PHE A 32 24.58 5.27 -24.26
C PHE A 32 24.58 6.80 -24.35
N LYS A 33 24.59 7.46 -23.19
CA LYS A 33 24.73 8.92 -23.12
C LYS A 33 26.09 9.39 -23.66
N HIS A 34 27.12 8.58 -23.47
CA HIS A 34 28.48 8.83 -23.94
C HIS A 34 29.06 7.54 -24.53
N GLY A 35 29.76 7.65 -25.67
CA GLY A 35 30.37 6.52 -26.36
C GLY A 35 29.39 5.76 -27.26
N ASN A 36 29.94 4.76 -27.95
CA ASN A 36 29.18 3.90 -28.86
C ASN A 36 28.63 2.70 -28.09
N GLY A 37 27.32 2.50 -28.11
CA GLY A 37 26.68 1.34 -27.53
C GLY A 37 25.20 1.54 -27.21
N LYS A 38 24.58 0.46 -26.76
CA LYS A 38 23.14 0.40 -26.45
C LYS A 38 22.91 -0.48 -25.22
N TYR A 39 21.80 -0.25 -24.55
CA TYR A 39 21.32 -1.06 -23.44
C TYR A 39 19.81 -1.12 -23.42
N PHE A 40 19.27 -2.09 -22.71
CA PHE A 40 17.91 -2.02 -22.22
C PHE A 40 17.89 -2.42 -20.75
N THR A 41 16.85 -1.98 -20.05
CA THR A 41 16.65 -2.33 -18.65
C THR A 41 15.30 -2.97 -18.44
N THR A 42 15.21 -3.83 -17.43
CA THR A 42 13.97 -4.49 -17.04
C THR A 42 13.83 -4.48 -15.53
N ILE A 43 12.59 -4.45 -15.04
CA ILE A 43 12.27 -4.69 -13.64
C ILE A 43 11.74 -6.12 -13.55
N LEU A 44 12.44 -6.94 -12.77
CA LEU A 44 12.08 -8.31 -12.45
C LEU A 44 11.44 -8.33 -11.07
N ILE A 45 10.44 -9.18 -10.87
CA ILE A 45 9.78 -9.39 -9.58
C ILE A 45 9.63 -10.88 -9.27
N ASP A 46 9.76 -11.21 -7.99
CA ASP A 46 9.34 -12.49 -7.43
C ASP A 46 8.41 -12.25 -6.22
N LYS A 47 8.20 -13.27 -5.38
CA LYS A 47 7.36 -13.13 -4.19
C LYS A 47 7.95 -12.21 -3.13
N THR A 48 9.26 -11.97 -3.17
CA THR A 48 10.02 -11.28 -2.11
C THR A 48 10.24 -9.80 -2.41
N THR A 49 10.71 -9.45 -3.60
CA THR A 49 11.02 -8.06 -3.97
C THR A 49 11.21 -7.89 -5.47
N GLU A 50 11.45 -6.65 -5.89
CA GLU A 50 11.83 -6.30 -7.25
C GLU A 50 13.35 -6.14 -7.36
N ILE A 51 13.89 -6.35 -8.55
CA ILE A 51 15.26 -6.00 -8.89
C ILE A 51 15.33 -5.49 -10.32
N ARG A 52 16.17 -4.48 -10.54
CA ARG A 52 16.48 -4.03 -11.90
C ARG A 52 17.52 -4.95 -12.51
N ALA A 53 17.32 -5.32 -13.78
CA ALA A 53 18.35 -5.95 -14.59
C ALA A 53 18.66 -5.12 -15.83
N THR A 54 19.91 -5.14 -16.28
CA THR A 54 20.40 -4.38 -17.43
C THR A 54 21.23 -5.27 -18.36
N ALA A 55 20.97 -5.20 -19.66
CA ALA A 55 21.80 -5.80 -20.70
C ALA A 55 22.47 -4.70 -21.51
N PHE A 56 23.76 -4.91 -21.85
CA PHE A 56 24.59 -3.96 -22.58
C PHE A 56 25.10 -4.56 -23.90
N GLY A 57 25.28 -3.72 -24.92
CA GLY A 57 25.96 -4.10 -26.16
C GLY A 57 25.35 -5.35 -26.81
N ASN A 58 26.17 -6.39 -26.99
CA ASN A 58 25.76 -7.64 -27.65
C ASN A 58 24.68 -8.42 -26.86
N ASP A 59 24.61 -8.26 -25.53
CA ASP A 59 23.56 -8.92 -24.74
C ASP A 59 22.18 -8.32 -25.00
N VAL A 60 22.10 -7.08 -25.50
CA VAL A 60 20.84 -6.50 -25.98
C VAL A 60 20.30 -7.31 -27.15
N ASP A 61 21.14 -7.56 -28.15
CA ASP A 61 20.72 -8.28 -29.35
C ASP A 61 20.27 -9.71 -29.05
N ARG A 62 20.91 -10.34 -28.06
CA ARG A 62 20.61 -11.70 -27.64
C ARG A 62 19.33 -11.82 -26.80
N LEU A 63 19.12 -10.91 -25.85
CA LEU A 63 18.11 -11.07 -24.80
C LEU A 63 16.86 -10.22 -24.99
N PHE A 64 16.91 -9.15 -25.79
CA PHE A 64 15.82 -8.18 -25.87
C PHE A 64 14.52 -8.78 -26.41
N SER A 65 14.61 -9.68 -27.40
CA SER A 65 13.45 -10.38 -27.98
C SER A 65 12.93 -11.52 -27.10
N GLN A 66 13.79 -12.11 -26.27
CA GLN A 66 13.45 -13.22 -25.38
C GLN A 66 12.63 -12.74 -24.18
N LEU A 67 13.01 -11.60 -23.59
CA LEU A 67 12.29 -11.02 -22.45
C LEU A 67 11.09 -10.21 -22.92
N GLN A 68 9.91 -10.64 -22.53
CA GLN A 68 8.64 -9.97 -22.76
C GLN A 68 7.97 -9.65 -21.42
N GLU A 69 7.34 -8.47 -21.33
CA GLU A 69 6.60 -8.06 -20.14
C GLU A 69 5.48 -9.05 -19.78
N ASN A 70 5.17 -9.13 -18.49
CA ASN A 70 4.18 -10.00 -17.86
C ASN A 70 4.44 -11.51 -17.94
N ASN A 71 5.49 -11.95 -18.64
CA ASN A 71 5.91 -13.35 -18.66
C ASN A 71 6.88 -13.67 -17.51
N VAL A 72 6.88 -14.94 -17.10
CA VAL A 72 7.76 -15.48 -16.05
C VAL A 72 8.91 -16.25 -16.70
N TYR A 73 10.11 -16.06 -16.18
CA TYR A 73 11.34 -16.69 -16.68
C TYR A 73 12.14 -17.29 -15.53
N ASN A 74 12.79 -18.42 -15.80
CA ASN A 74 13.95 -18.86 -15.04
C ASN A 74 15.18 -18.16 -15.63
N ILE A 75 15.81 -17.30 -14.83
CA ILE A 75 16.98 -16.53 -15.22
C ILE A 75 18.16 -17.08 -14.44
N LYS A 76 19.20 -17.50 -15.16
CA LYS A 76 20.41 -18.08 -14.59
C LYS A 76 21.61 -17.23 -14.96
N ASN A 77 22.52 -17.08 -14.01
CA ASN A 77 23.79 -16.36 -14.16
C ASN A 77 23.65 -14.87 -14.50
N GLY A 78 24.74 -14.16 -14.30
CA GLY A 78 24.82 -12.71 -14.45
C GLY A 78 25.57 -12.14 -13.25
N GLU A 79 25.94 -10.88 -13.35
CA GLU A 79 26.70 -10.22 -12.31
C GLU A 79 25.74 -9.47 -11.37
N ILE A 80 25.81 -9.74 -10.07
CA ILE A 80 25.09 -8.97 -9.06
C ILE A 80 26.01 -7.84 -8.57
N LYS A 81 25.55 -6.60 -8.71
CA LYS A 81 26.28 -5.40 -8.29
C LYS A 81 25.42 -4.51 -7.41
N GLU A 82 26.04 -3.62 -6.65
CA GLU A 82 25.33 -2.54 -5.97
C GLU A 82 24.66 -1.64 -7.02
N ALA A 83 23.41 -1.28 -6.77
CA ALA A 83 22.63 -0.45 -7.67
C ALA A 83 23.19 0.97 -7.67
N ASP A 84 23.59 1.47 -8.84
CA ASP A 84 24.00 2.86 -8.98
C ASP A 84 22.77 3.78 -8.85
N LYS A 85 22.57 4.35 -7.66
CA LYS A 85 21.39 5.19 -7.36
C LYS A 85 21.36 6.49 -8.16
N ALA A 86 22.40 6.87 -8.91
CA ALA A 86 22.34 7.95 -9.88
C ALA A 86 21.42 7.57 -11.06
N TYR A 87 21.43 6.30 -11.49
CA TYR A 87 20.70 5.81 -12.66
C TYR A 87 19.56 4.83 -12.31
N ASN A 88 19.68 4.11 -11.21
CA ASN A 88 18.74 3.10 -10.73
C ASN A 88 17.97 3.62 -9.51
N LYS A 89 16.69 3.95 -9.73
CA LYS A 89 15.78 4.43 -8.68
C LYS A 89 14.91 3.31 -8.09
N SER A 90 15.22 2.06 -8.39
CA SER A 90 14.51 0.92 -7.79
C SER A 90 14.78 0.83 -6.29
N LYS A 91 13.88 0.16 -5.57
CA LYS A 91 13.95 -0.01 -4.11
C LYS A 91 15.10 -0.93 -3.69
N ASN A 92 15.58 -1.79 -4.59
CA ASN A 92 16.65 -2.74 -4.30
C ASN A 92 18.01 -2.03 -4.31
N ASP A 93 18.88 -2.40 -3.37
CA ASP A 93 20.25 -1.88 -3.28
C ASP A 93 21.21 -2.62 -4.20
N TYR A 94 20.75 -3.67 -4.87
CA TYR A 94 21.47 -4.41 -5.87
C TYR A 94 20.76 -4.37 -7.24
N GLU A 95 21.52 -4.64 -8.29
CA GLU A 95 21.02 -4.83 -9.65
C GLU A 95 21.74 -5.98 -10.35
N ILE A 96 21.07 -6.55 -11.34
CA ILE A 96 21.61 -7.63 -12.18
C ILE A 96 22.18 -7.00 -13.45
N ILE A 97 23.43 -7.29 -13.76
CA ILE A 97 24.00 -7.04 -15.08
C ILE A 97 24.03 -8.36 -15.85
N PHE A 98 23.23 -8.43 -16.92
CA PHE A 98 23.27 -9.57 -17.82
C PHE A 98 24.61 -9.59 -18.57
N ASN A 99 25.14 -10.79 -18.75
CA ASN A 99 26.38 -11.02 -19.47
C ASN A 99 26.24 -12.23 -20.40
N GLY A 100 27.29 -12.55 -21.15
CA GLY A 100 27.29 -13.67 -22.10
C GLY A 100 26.98 -15.06 -21.50
N LEU A 101 27.06 -15.24 -20.18
CA LEU A 101 26.72 -16.48 -19.49
C LEU A 101 25.26 -16.52 -19.01
N THR A 102 24.55 -15.39 -19.04
CA THR A 102 23.14 -15.32 -18.64
C THR A 102 22.28 -16.19 -19.53
N VAL A 103 21.48 -17.08 -18.95
CA VAL A 103 20.51 -17.93 -19.64
C VAL A 103 19.11 -17.54 -19.19
N ILE A 104 18.19 -17.38 -20.16
CA ILE A 104 16.80 -17.00 -19.91
C ILE A 104 15.89 -18.04 -20.54
N GLU A 105 15.14 -18.74 -19.70
CA GLU A 105 14.20 -19.78 -20.12
C GLU A 105 12.79 -19.39 -19.67
N ARG A 106 11.80 -19.44 -20.56
CA ARG A 106 10.41 -19.15 -20.18
C ARG A 106 9.93 -20.20 -19.18
N SER A 107 9.31 -19.75 -18.09
CA SER A 107 8.76 -20.62 -17.06
C SER A 107 7.24 -20.66 -17.16
N GLY A 108 6.65 -21.82 -16.84
CA GLY A 108 5.20 -22.02 -16.73
C GLY A 108 4.63 -21.68 -15.35
N VAL A 109 5.45 -21.22 -14.41
CA VAL A 109 5.01 -20.87 -13.06
C VAL A 109 4.07 -19.67 -13.11
N THR A 110 2.89 -19.81 -12.51
CA THR A 110 1.84 -18.78 -12.50
C THR A 110 1.79 -17.97 -11.21
N ASP A 111 2.31 -18.54 -10.11
CA ASP A 111 2.29 -17.95 -8.77
C ASP A 111 3.44 -16.95 -8.56
N ILE A 112 3.65 -16.04 -9.50
CA ILE A 112 4.59 -14.91 -9.37
C ILE A 112 3.79 -13.62 -9.53
N PRO A 113 3.93 -12.62 -8.62
CA PRO A 113 3.18 -11.37 -8.68
C PRO A 113 3.28 -10.66 -10.04
N SER A 114 2.17 -10.06 -10.49
CA SER A 114 2.10 -9.21 -11.69
C SER A 114 2.17 -7.71 -11.39
N HIS A 115 2.37 -7.36 -10.12
CA HIS A 115 2.46 -5.99 -9.64
C HIS A 115 3.44 -5.93 -8.45
N PRO A 116 3.95 -4.74 -8.10
CA PRO A 116 4.74 -4.51 -6.90
C PRO A 116 4.03 -5.00 -5.63
N GLN A 117 4.78 -5.25 -4.55
CA GLN A 117 4.15 -5.61 -3.27
C GLN A 117 3.25 -4.49 -2.74
N LEU A 118 1.93 -4.70 -2.88
CA LEU A 118 0.91 -3.77 -2.43
C LEU A 118 0.82 -3.80 -0.91
N LYS A 119 0.87 -2.62 -0.31
CA LYS A 119 0.60 -2.40 1.11
C LYS A 119 -0.89 -2.13 1.28
N THR A 120 -1.43 -2.54 2.43
CA THR A 120 -2.79 -2.14 2.83
C THR A 120 -2.85 -0.64 3.08
N ILE A 121 -4.04 -0.07 2.92
CA ILE A 121 -4.28 1.36 3.15
C ILE A 121 -3.97 1.76 4.60
N GLU A 122 -4.23 0.87 5.56
CA GLU A 122 -3.87 1.07 6.97
C GLU A 122 -2.37 1.38 7.17
N LYS A 123 -1.47 0.76 6.39
CA LYS A 123 -0.02 1.00 6.51
C LYS A 123 0.37 2.45 6.19
N VAL A 124 -0.46 3.21 5.48
CA VAL A 124 -0.19 4.64 5.23
C VAL A 124 0.01 5.38 6.54
N PHE A 125 -0.76 5.05 7.57
CA PHE A 125 -0.76 5.80 8.83
C PHE A 125 0.47 5.54 9.69
N SER A 126 1.13 4.38 9.53
CA SER A 126 2.36 4.03 10.23
C SER A 126 3.64 4.41 9.48
N MET A 127 3.56 4.72 8.18
CA MET A 127 4.74 5.02 7.34
C MET A 127 5.16 6.49 7.44
N ASP A 128 6.47 6.74 7.31
CA ASP A 128 7.03 8.10 7.45
C ASP A 128 6.64 9.02 6.28
N LYS A 129 6.55 10.33 6.59
CA LYS A 129 6.35 11.37 5.60
C LYS A 129 7.43 11.32 4.52
N ASN A 130 7.05 11.64 3.29
CA ASN A 130 7.90 11.61 2.08
C ASN A 130 8.35 10.22 1.62
N THR A 131 7.90 9.14 2.26
CA THR A 131 8.11 7.78 1.73
C THR A 131 7.11 7.46 0.62
N LEU A 132 7.41 6.44 -0.18
CA LEU A 132 6.56 5.96 -1.26
C LEU A 132 5.79 4.70 -0.85
N ILE A 133 4.54 4.61 -1.28
CA ILE A 133 3.67 3.46 -1.06
C ILE A 133 3.07 2.98 -2.38
N ASP A 134 3.01 1.66 -2.53
CA ASP A 134 2.23 0.99 -3.56
C ASP A 134 0.99 0.41 -2.87
N THR A 135 -0.20 0.76 -3.34
CA THR A 135 -1.47 0.33 -2.71
C THR A 135 -2.55 0.21 -3.76
N ILE A 136 -3.61 -0.53 -3.43
CA ILE A 136 -4.83 -0.64 -4.22
C ILE A 136 -6.03 -0.52 -3.30
N GLY A 137 -7.11 0.10 -3.78
CA GLY A 137 -8.34 0.25 -3.02
C GLY A 137 -9.54 0.54 -3.92
N VAL A 138 -10.73 0.40 -3.35
CA VAL A 138 -11.98 0.80 -4.01
C VAL A 138 -12.21 2.29 -3.81
N ILE A 139 -12.62 2.97 -4.86
CA ILE A 139 -13.00 4.39 -4.84
C ILE A 139 -14.32 4.51 -4.09
N ILE A 140 -14.27 5.10 -2.89
CA ILE A 140 -15.45 5.37 -2.07
C ILE A 140 -16.07 6.71 -2.43
N LYS A 141 -15.24 7.69 -2.81
CA LYS A 141 -15.71 9.02 -3.14
C LYS A 141 -14.78 9.74 -4.10
N ILE A 142 -15.35 10.44 -5.06
CA ILE A 142 -14.63 11.34 -5.96
C ILE A 142 -15.05 12.77 -5.64
N GLU A 143 -14.12 13.59 -5.13
CA GLU A 143 -14.42 15.01 -4.88
C GLU A 143 -14.35 15.85 -6.17
N GLN A 144 -15.07 16.96 -6.21
CA GLN A 144 -14.93 17.94 -7.29
C GLN A 144 -13.51 18.53 -7.31
N SER A 145 -12.97 18.74 -8.52
CA SER A 145 -11.68 19.41 -8.69
C SER A 145 -11.74 20.87 -8.27
N LYS A 146 -10.67 21.35 -7.62
CA LYS A 146 -10.53 22.71 -7.12
C LYS A 146 -9.27 23.34 -7.70
N LYS A 147 -9.35 24.61 -8.10
CA LYS A 147 -8.16 25.41 -8.42
C LYS A 147 -7.59 25.97 -7.13
N ILE A 148 -6.29 25.77 -6.89
CA ILE A 148 -5.56 26.32 -5.76
C ILE A 148 -4.41 27.20 -6.27
N LYS A 149 -4.09 28.29 -5.56
CA LYS A 149 -2.88 29.06 -5.84
C LYS A 149 -1.67 28.40 -5.20
N LYS A 150 -0.57 28.30 -5.94
CA LYS A 150 0.70 27.81 -5.40
C LYS A 150 1.24 28.82 -4.39
N ILE A 151 1.76 28.35 -3.26
CA ILE A 151 2.39 29.21 -2.27
C ILE A 151 3.65 29.81 -2.95
N ASN A 152 3.76 31.13 -2.98
CA ASN A 152 4.85 31.91 -3.58
C ASN A 152 4.95 31.87 -5.12
N SER A 153 3.87 31.56 -5.83
CA SER A 153 3.76 31.79 -7.28
C SER A 153 2.37 32.32 -7.63
N ASN A 154 2.28 33.05 -8.75
CA ASN A 154 0.98 33.37 -9.36
C ASN A 154 0.36 32.16 -10.08
N ASP A 155 1.10 31.05 -10.18
CA ASP A 155 0.61 29.83 -10.79
C ASP A 155 -0.53 29.20 -9.98
N THR A 156 -1.52 28.68 -10.69
CA THR A 156 -2.61 27.90 -10.12
C THR A 156 -2.44 26.42 -10.45
N LEU A 157 -2.66 25.56 -9.46
CA LEU A 157 -2.71 24.11 -9.61
C LEU A 157 -4.16 23.63 -9.54
N ILE A 158 -4.47 22.56 -10.26
CA ILE A 158 -5.75 21.86 -10.09
C ILE A 158 -5.53 20.71 -9.13
N LEU A 159 -6.41 20.59 -8.13
CA LEU A 159 -6.39 19.51 -7.15
C LEU A 159 -7.71 18.73 -7.23
N ARG A 160 -7.64 17.40 -7.19
CA ARG A 160 -8.82 16.54 -7.00
C ARG A 160 -8.50 15.48 -5.94
N ASN A 161 -9.35 15.35 -4.93
CA ASN A 161 -9.20 14.31 -3.92
C ASN A 161 -10.08 13.11 -4.26
N ILE A 162 -9.50 11.93 -4.15
CA ILE A 162 -10.18 10.64 -4.26
C ILE A 162 -10.07 9.95 -2.90
N ILE A 163 -11.16 9.38 -2.39
CA ILE A 163 -11.14 8.63 -1.14
C ILE A 163 -11.14 7.14 -1.49
N LEU A 164 -10.08 6.45 -1.09
CA LEU A 164 -9.96 4.99 -1.26
C LEU A 164 -10.23 4.27 0.06
N ALA A 165 -10.74 3.05 -0.04
CA ALA A 165 -10.78 2.09 1.06
C ALA A 165 -10.39 0.70 0.57
N ASP A 166 -9.92 -0.15 1.48
CA ASP A 166 -9.59 -1.55 1.22
C ASP A 166 -10.22 -2.45 2.28
N LYS A 167 -9.88 -3.74 2.24
CA LYS A 167 -10.39 -4.75 3.17
C LYS A 167 -10.15 -4.46 4.67
N SER A 168 -9.23 -3.54 5.02
CA SER A 168 -9.04 -3.10 6.41
C SER A 168 -10.21 -2.26 6.93
N GLY A 169 -11.06 -1.74 6.03
CA GLY A 169 -12.12 -0.79 6.37
C GLY A 169 -11.62 0.65 6.58
N VAL A 170 -10.31 0.88 6.54
CA VAL A 170 -9.70 2.20 6.68
C VAL A 170 -9.82 2.97 5.36
N ARG A 171 -10.03 4.29 5.47
CA ARG A 171 -10.09 5.21 4.33
C ARG A 171 -8.85 6.08 4.27
N VAL A 172 -8.36 6.34 3.06
CA VAL A 172 -7.29 7.30 2.82
C VAL A 172 -7.66 8.28 1.73
N THR A 173 -7.28 9.54 1.90
CA THR A 173 -7.38 10.54 0.84
C THR A 173 -6.17 10.46 -0.07
N VAL A 174 -6.43 10.32 -1.36
CA VAL A 174 -5.46 10.40 -2.44
C VAL A 174 -5.64 11.74 -3.13
N THR A 175 -4.59 12.54 -3.23
CA THR A 175 -4.61 13.85 -3.88
C THR A 175 -3.96 13.75 -5.26
N LEU A 176 -4.76 14.03 -6.29
CA LEU A 176 -4.34 14.18 -7.68
C LEU A 176 -4.07 15.65 -7.98
N TRP A 177 -3.18 15.89 -8.94
CA TRP A 177 -2.74 17.22 -9.34
C TRP A 177 -2.90 17.42 -10.84
N ASP A 178 -3.13 18.67 -11.26
CA ASP A 178 -3.12 19.14 -12.65
C ASP A 178 -3.74 18.19 -13.68
N THR A 179 -2.93 17.54 -14.50
CA THR A 179 -3.38 16.65 -15.58
C THR A 179 -4.12 15.44 -15.01
N GLU A 180 -3.57 14.76 -14.01
CA GLU A 180 -4.21 13.63 -13.34
C GLU A 180 -5.51 14.08 -12.66
N ALA A 181 -5.55 15.26 -12.04
CA ALA A 181 -6.76 15.79 -11.42
C ALA A 181 -7.85 16.14 -12.44
N THR A 182 -7.46 16.67 -13.61
CA THR A 182 -8.39 17.13 -14.64
C THR A 182 -8.98 15.96 -15.42
N ASN A 183 -8.11 15.03 -15.81
CA ASN A 183 -8.45 13.91 -16.69
C ASN A 183 -8.88 12.65 -15.94
N PHE A 184 -8.96 12.70 -14.60
CA PHE A 184 -9.41 11.56 -13.82
C PHE A 184 -10.82 11.14 -14.23
N ASN A 185 -10.93 9.90 -14.73
CA ASN A 185 -12.16 9.32 -15.24
C ASN A 185 -12.33 7.91 -14.64
N ALA A 186 -13.16 7.82 -13.61
CA ALA A 186 -13.55 6.59 -12.92
C ALA A 186 -14.85 6.84 -12.15
N ASN A 187 -15.48 5.78 -11.66
CA ASN A 187 -16.70 5.85 -10.86
C ASN A 187 -16.44 5.43 -9.41
N GLU A 188 -17.32 5.83 -8.50
CA GLU A 188 -17.37 5.24 -7.16
C GLU A 188 -17.68 3.74 -7.29
N GLY A 189 -16.95 2.91 -6.55
CA GLY A 189 -16.97 1.45 -6.66
C GLY A 189 -15.93 0.85 -7.62
N ASP A 190 -15.31 1.66 -8.49
CA ASP A 190 -14.15 1.20 -9.27
C ASP A 190 -12.95 0.95 -8.35
N THR A 191 -12.06 0.05 -8.77
CA THR A 191 -10.80 -0.18 -8.08
C THR A 191 -9.71 0.72 -8.67
N MET A 192 -8.87 1.29 -7.82
CA MET A 192 -7.76 2.15 -8.23
C MET A 192 -6.48 1.66 -7.56
N SER A 193 -5.46 1.38 -8.37
CA SER A 193 -4.11 1.16 -7.87
C SER A 193 -3.28 2.44 -7.96
N ILE A 194 -2.35 2.58 -7.02
CA ILE A 194 -1.38 3.66 -6.95
C ILE A 194 -0.03 3.01 -6.70
N ILE A 195 0.87 3.11 -7.67
CA ILE A 195 2.26 2.69 -7.54
C ILE A 195 3.12 3.94 -7.39
N GLY A 196 3.98 3.97 -6.38
CA GLY A 196 4.85 5.10 -6.07
C GLY A 196 4.10 6.33 -5.57
N GLY A 197 3.00 6.15 -4.83
CA GLY A 197 2.28 7.26 -4.19
C GLY A 197 3.08 7.84 -3.03
N LYS A 198 3.19 9.16 -2.92
CA LYS A 198 4.00 9.80 -1.88
C LYS A 198 3.17 10.09 -0.63
N ILE A 199 3.63 9.61 0.53
CA ILE A 199 2.98 9.91 1.80
C ILE A 199 3.26 11.36 2.20
N ILE A 200 2.20 12.11 2.46
CA ILE A 200 2.28 13.50 2.89
C ILE A 200 1.44 13.72 4.15
N ASP A 201 1.86 14.69 4.96
CA ASP A 201 1.07 15.21 6.06
C ASP A 201 0.48 16.56 5.66
N TYR A 202 -0.85 16.64 5.64
CA TYR A 202 -1.55 17.89 5.40
C TYR A 202 -2.58 18.12 6.50
N LYS A 203 -2.39 19.21 7.26
CA LYS A 203 -3.22 19.54 8.44
C LYS A 203 -3.31 18.37 9.44
N ASN A 204 -2.16 17.77 9.77
CA ASN A 204 -2.03 16.63 10.67
C ASN A 204 -2.78 15.35 10.23
N VAL A 205 -3.18 15.27 8.96
CA VAL A 205 -3.77 14.07 8.38
C VAL A 205 -2.84 13.50 7.31
N LYS A 206 -2.52 12.22 7.43
CA LYS A 206 -1.76 11.48 6.42
C LYS A 206 -2.60 11.24 5.17
N LYS A 207 -2.00 11.54 4.02
CA LYS A 207 -2.60 11.38 2.70
C LYS A 207 -1.58 10.77 1.73
N ILE A 208 -2.08 10.27 0.62
CA ILE A 208 -1.24 9.87 -0.51
C ILE A 208 -1.30 10.98 -1.55
N SER A 209 -0.19 11.61 -1.87
CA SER A 209 -0.06 12.51 -3.01
C SER A 209 0.42 11.73 -4.22
N VAL A 210 -0.29 11.85 -5.33
CA VAL A 210 0.22 11.41 -6.62
C VAL A 210 1.27 12.42 -7.08
N THR A 211 2.33 11.94 -7.68
CA THR A 211 3.45 12.74 -8.20
C THR A 211 3.75 12.31 -9.63
N GLY A 212 4.60 13.03 -10.37
CA GLY A 212 4.95 12.65 -11.74
C GLY A 212 5.65 11.28 -11.88
N SER A 213 6.17 10.72 -10.79
CA SER A 213 6.71 9.35 -10.76
C SER A 213 5.69 8.29 -10.35
N SER A 214 4.49 8.69 -9.92
CA SER A 214 3.43 7.77 -9.50
C SER A 214 2.69 7.24 -10.73
N LYS A 215 2.29 5.96 -10.71
CA LYS A 215 1.43 5.36 -11.72
C LYS A 215 0.07 5.04 -11.10
N ILE A 216 -0.99 5.47 -11.77
CA ILE A 216 -2.38 5.14 -11.41
C ILE A 216 -2.93 4.21 -12.48
N GLU A 217 -3.67 3.19 -12.06
CA GLU A 217 -4.42 2.32 -12.96
C GLU A 217 -5.81 2.05 -12.38
N ILE A 218 -6.84 2.28 -13.21
CA ILE A 218 -8.24 2.03 -12.85
C ILE A 218 -8.61 0.62 -13.31
N ASN A 219 -9.24 -0.14 -12.41
CA ASN A 219 -9.62 -1.54 -12.58
C ASN A 219 -8.48 -2.40 -13.17
N PRO A 220 -7.29 -2.41 -12.52
CA PRO A 220 -6.16 -3.19 -13.03
C PRO A 220 -6.51 -4.68 -13.06
N ASN A 221 -6.01 -5.41 -14.04
CA ASN A 221 -6.29 -6.84 -14.21
C ASN A 221 -5.43 -7.70 -13.25
N TRP A 222 -5.69 -7.59 -11.95
CA TRP A 222 -5.00 -8.30 -10.86
C TRP A 222 -6.00 -9.08 -9.99
N ASN A 223 -5.53 -10.10 -9.28
CA ASN A 223 -6.39 -10.90 -8.39
C ASN A 223 -6.97 -10.06 -7.24
N GLU A 224 -6.19 -9.09 -6.75
CA GLU A 224 -6.54 -8.13 -5.71
C GLU A 224 -7.75 -7.28 -6.11
N THR A 225 -7.89 -6.96 -7.40
CA THR A 225 -9.03 -6.21 -7.93
C THR A 225 -10.32 -6.99 -7.71
N LEU A 226 -10.35 -8.27 -8.06
CA LEU A 226 -11.51 -9.13 -7.86
C LEU A 226 -11.84 -9.27 -6.37
N HIS A 227 -10.83 -9.46 -5.53
CA HIS A 227 -11.02 -9.55 -4.08
C HIS A 227 -11.61 -8.26 -3.48
N LEU A 228 -11.12 -7.09 -3.91
CA LEU A 228 -11.61 -5.79 -3.46
C LEU A 228 -13.05 -5.52 -3.91
N GLN A 229 -13.38 -5.85 -5.17
CA GLN A 229 -14.75 -5.70 -5.68
C GLN A 229 -15.73 -6.57 -4.90
N ASN A 230 -15.36 -7.81 -4.57
CA ASN A 230 -16.19 -8.70 -3.75
C ASN A 230 -16.36 -8.16 -2.33
N TRP A 231 -15.26 -7.70 -1.70
CA TRP A 231 -15.32 -7.06 -0.39
C TRP A 231 -16.23 -5.83 -0.39
N TYR A 232 -16.15 -4.97 -1.41
CA TYR A 232 -16.96 -3.76 -1.49
C TYR A 232 -18.45 -4.05 -1.67
N LYS A 233 -18.82 -5.07 -2.46
CA LYS A 233 -20.21 -5.53 -2.57
C LYS A 233 -20.78 -5.93 -1.21
N GLU A 234 -20.01 -6.67 -0.42
CA GLU A 234 -20.42 -7.07 0.94
C GLU A 234 -20.46 -5.88 1.91
N PHE A 235 -19.53 -4.93 1.78
CA PHE A 235 -19.53 -3.68 2.54
C PHE A 235 -20.78 -2.83 2.26
N GLU A 236 -21.14 -2.60 0.99
CA GLU A 236 -22.32 -1.84 0.60
C GLU A 236 -23.61 -2.55 1.03
N LYS A 237 -23.71 -3.88 0.91
CA LYS A 237 -24.85 -4.64 1.45
C LYS A 237 -25.03 -4.41 2.95
N LYS A 238 -23.95 -4.49 3.74
CA LYS A 238 -24.01 -4.25 5.19
C LYS A 238 -24.43 -2.81 5.51
N LYS A 239 -23.91 -1.83 4.77
CA LYS A 239 -24.29 -0.43 4.88
C LYS A 239 -25.77 -0.22 4.57
N LEU A 240 -26.29 -0.84 3.50
CA LEU A 240 -27.70 -0.82 3.14
C LEU A 240 -28.58 -1.52 4.19
N LEU A 241 -28.14 -2.66 4.73
CA LEU A 241 -28.84 -3.36 5.81
C LEU A 241 -28.93 -2.49 7.07
N ASN A 242 -27.84 -1.86 7.47
CA ASN A 242 -27.83 -0.92 8.59
C ASN A 242 -28.77 0.27 8.33
N LEU A 243 -28.84 0.78 7.09
CA LEU A 243 -29.81 1.81 6.71
C LEU A 243 -31.25 1.30 6.75
N SER A 244 -31.52 0.08 6.29
CA SER A 244 -32.86 -0.52 6.32
C SER A 244 -33.35 -0.87 7.73
N GLN A 245 -32.45 -1.29 8.64
CA GLN A 245 -32.79 -1.52 10.05
C GLN A 245 -33.24 -0.22 10.74
N VAL A 246 -32.72 0.93 10.29
CA VAL A 246 -33.20 2.25 10.73
C VAL A 246 -34.58 2.57 10.14
N CYS A 247 -34.89 2.14 8.91
CA CYS A 247 -36.18 2.38 8.26
C CYS A 247 -37.32 1.48 8.76
N ILE A 248 -37.03 0.28 9.29
CA ILE A 248 -38.06 -0.67 9.77
C ILE A 248 -38.66 -0.21 11.13
N GLY A 249 -38.11 0.82 11.77
CA GLY A 249 -38.61 1.41 13.02
C GLY A 249 -39.72 2.46 12.87
N SER A 250 -40.14 2.80 11.65
CA SER A 250 -41.29 3.68 11.39
C SER A 250 -42.39 2.89 10.70
N GLN A 251 -43.52 2.73 11.40
CA GLN A 251 -44.69 1.92 11.02
C GLN A 251 -45.18 2.16 9.58
N GLU A 252 -45.77 1.09 9.03
CA GLU A 252 -46.55 0.98 7.78
C GLU A 252 -47.26 2.27 7.37
N LEU A 253 -47.13 2.65 6.09
CA LEU A 253 -48.19 3.27 5.26
C LEU A 253 -47.82 3.16 3.77
N ASP A 254 -48.85 3.19 2.93
CA ASP A 254 -48.96 2.68 1.57
C ASP A 254 -47.88 3.03 0.51
N MET A 255 -47.76 2.09 -0.43
CA MET A 255 -46.84 2.02 -1.57
C MET A 255 -47.09 3.06 -2.71
N PHE A 256 -47.54 4.27 -2.41
CA PHE A 256 -47.93 5.25 -3.44
C PHE A 256 -47.52 6.70 -3.15
N GLU A 257 -46.25 6.97 -2.77
CA GLU A 257 -45.82 8.38 -2.63
C GLU A 257 -44.30 8.64 -2.78
N ILE A 258 -43.60 7.90 -3.65
CA ILE A 258 -42.15 8.13 -3.89
C ILE A 258 -41.86 9.40 -4.74
N SER A 259 -42.85 10.15 -5.20
CA SER A 259 -42.59 11.29 -6.10
C SER A 259 -42.37 12.65 -5.43
N GLN A 260 -42.52 12.84 -4.11
CA GLN A 260 -42.51 14.21 -3.53
C GLN A 260 -41.70 14.48 -2.26
N ILE A 261 -40.87 13.57 -1.72
CA ILE A 261 -40.00 13.93 -0.57
C ILE A 261 -38.61 14.34 -1.05
N ASN A 262 -38.59 15.48 -1.74
CA ASN A 262 -37.44 16.38 -1.82
C ASN A 262 -37.79 17.62 -0.99
N SER A 263 -37.68 17.52 0.33
CA SER A 263 -37.77 18.68 1.22
C SER A 263 -36.74 18.56 2.33
N ASN A 264 -35.72 19.40 2.16
CA ASN A 264 -34.58 19.58 3.03
C ASN A 264 -35.00 19.97 4.46
N THR A 265 -34.99 18.99 5.37
CA THR A 265 -34.62 19.22 6.78
C THR A 265 -33.65 18.11 7.20
N THR A 266 -32.46 18.31 6.63
CA THR A 266 -31.13 18.02 7.16
C THR A 266 -30.82 16.58 7.59
N ILE A 267 -30.57 15.73 6.59
CA ILE A 267 -29.64 14.59 6.67
C ILE A 267 -28.36 14.97 7.45
N SER A 268 -27.89 16.23 7.33
CA SER A 268 -26.78 16.78 8.11
C SER A 268 -27.01 16.80 9.63
N GLU A 269 -28.22 17.07 10.12
CA GLU A 269 -28.54 17.05 11.55
C GLU A 269 -28.58 15.63 12.09
N ARG A 270 -29.06 14.68 11.30
CA ARG A 270 -29.04 13.25 11.66
C ARG A 270 -27.61 12.68 11.66
N ILE A 271 -26.78 13.05 10.68
CA ILE A 271 -25.35 12.72 10.67
C ILE A 271 -24.64 13.37 11.87
N LEU A 272 -24.99 14.61 12.21
CA LEU A 272 -24.42 15.30 13.37
C LEU A 272 -24.83 14.62 14.68
N GLN A 273 -26.08 14.18 14.82
CA GLN A 273 -26.54 13.40 15.97
C GLN A 273 -25.86 12.03 16.04
N GLN A 274 -25.75 11.31 14.93
CA GLN A 274 -25.07 10.02 14.88
C GLN A 274 -23.58 10.16 15.24
N ASN A 275 -22.88 11.15 14.68
CA ASN A 275 -21.49 11.44 15.06
C ASN A 275 -21.37 11.80 16.54
N LYS A 276 -22.35 12.50 17.13
CA LYS A 276 -22.36 12.84 18.55
C LYS A 276 -22.58 11.60 19.44
N ILE A 277 -23.41 10.65 18.98
CA ILE A 277 -23.62 9.35 19.62
C ILE A 277 -22.34 8.50 19.55
N ASP A 278 -21.72 8.41 18.37
CA ASP A 278 -20.48 7.66 18.17
C ASP A 278 -19.34 8.24 19.01
N TYR A 279 -19.22 9.57 19.08
CA TYR A 279 -18.21 10.23 19.92
C TYR A 279 -18.43 9.96 21.41
N ASN A 280 -19.69 9.96 21.87
CA ASN A 280 -20.03 9.61 23.25
C ASN A 280 -19.73 8.14 23.57
N LEU A 281 -20.01 7.23 22.63
CA LEU A 281 -19.72 5.80 22.79
C LEU A 281 -18.21 5.54 22.82
N ILE A 282 -17.44 6.20 21.95
CA ILE A 282 -15.98 6.14 21.93
C ILE A 282 -15.40 6.73 23.24
N SER A 283 -15.92 7.87 23.69
CA SER A 283 -15.48 8.52 24.94
C SER A 283 -15.77 7.65 26.16
N LYS A 284 -16.93 7.00 26.20
CA LYS A 284 -17.29 6.04 27.25
C LYS A 284 -16.35 4.83 27.24
N ARG A 285 -16.05 4.27 26.06
CA ARG A 285 -15.14 3.13 25.93
C ARG A 285 -13.69 3.49 26.31
N LEU A 286 -13.24 4.69 25.97
CA LEU A 286 -11.93 5.20 26.40
C LEU A 286 -11.82 5.34 27.92
N LEU A 287 -12.90 5.80 28.57
CA LEU A 287 -12.94 5.89 30.04
C LEU A 287 -12.87 4.49 30.68
N GLU A 288 -13.66 3.53 30.17
CA GLU A 288 -13.62 2.13 30.64
C GLU A 288 -12.22 1.52 30.48
N LEU A 289 -11.56 1.74 29.34
CA LEU A 289 -10.20 1.24 29.10
C LEU A 289 -9.18 1.88 30.04
N ASN A 290 -9.33 3.16 30.36
CA ASN A 290 -8.44 3.86 31.29
C ASN A 290 -8.62 3.34 32.74
N ASP A 291 -9.85 3.03 33.13
CA ASP A 291 -10.13 2.40 34.43
C ASP A 291 -9.56 0.98 34.51
N GLU A 292 -9.68 0.19 33.43
CA GLU A 292 -9.04 -1.13 33.31
C GLU A 292 -7.51 -1.03 33.40
N GLU A 293 -6.88 -0.06 32.72
CA GLU A 293 -5.43 0.15 32.78
C GLU A 293 -4.97 0.51 34.20
N ASN A 294 -5.71 1.37 34.90
CA ASN A 294 -5.42 1.74 36.29
C ASN A 294 -5.54 0.55 37.24
N LYS A 295 -6.56 -0.31 37.04
CA LYS A 295 -6.71 -1.55 37.81
C LYS A 295 -5.51 -2.48 37.61
N ILE A 296 -5.08 -2.68 36.36
CA ILE A 296 -3.90 -3.51 36.04
C ILE A 296 -2.63 -2.91 36.65
N LYS A 297 -2.46 -1.58 36.67
CA LYS A 297 -1.32 -0.93 37.34
C LYS A 297 -1.32 -1.19 38.84
N MET A 298 -2.48 -1.12 39.50
CA MET A 298 -2.57 -1.44 40.93
C MET A 298 -2.23 -2.91 41.20
N GLU A 299 -2.80 -3.85 40.44
CA GLU A 299 -2.51 -5.28 40.57
C GLU A 299 -1.02 -5.58 40.36
N ARG A 300 -0.37 -4.96 39.36
CA ARG A 300 1.08 -5.08 39.15
C ARG A 300 1.89 -4.56 40.34
N THR A 301 1.45 -3.47 40.94
CA THR A 301 2.13 -2.86 42.10
C THR A 301 2.02 -3.79 43.32
N GLU A 302 0.84 -4.36 43.56
CA GLU A 302 0.61 -5.33 44.62
C GLU A 302 1.43 -6.61 44.41
N LEU A 303 1.51 -7.10 43.16
CA LEU A 303 2.34 -8.26 42.82
C LEU A 303 3.83 -8.00 43.10
N ASN A 304 4.30 -6.78 42.81
CA ASN A 304 5.68 -6.37 43.08
C ASN A 304 5.98 -6.32 44.58
N PHE A 305 5.07 -5.80 45.40
CA PHE A 305 5.22 -5.84 46.86
C PHE A 305 5.24 -7.27 47.39
N LYS A 306 4.35 -8.14 46.90
CA LYS A 306 4.34 -9.56 47.28
C LYS A 306 5.65 -10.26 46.92
N LYS A 307 6.20 -9.95 45.74
CA LYS A 307 7.50 -10.47 45.29
C LYS A 307 8.64 -9.99 46.19
N GLN A 308 8.67 -8.71 46.58
CA GLN A 308 9.69 -8.19 47.50
C GLN A 308 9.61 -8.85 48.88
N ARG A 309 8.40 -9.03 49.41
CA ARG A 309 8.21 -9.71 50.71
C ARG A 309 8.73 -11.15 50.68
N LEU A 310 8.41 -11.90 49.63
CA LEU A 310 8.90 -13.27 49.45
C LEU A 310 10.42 -13.34 49.31
N LEU A 311 11.06 -12.33 48.70
CA LEU A 311 12.53 -12.25 48.63
C LEU A 311 13.14 -12.04 50.02
N ILE A 312 12.57 -11.14 50.83
CA ILE A 312 13.02 -10.88 52.20
C ILE A 312 12.85 -12.14 53.08
N GLU A 313 11.69 -12.80 53.01
CA GLU A 313 11.43 -14.06 53.74
C GLU A 313 12.43 -15.15 53.31
N ARG A 314 12.72 -15.26 52.01
CA ARG A 314 13.73 -16.21 51.49
C ARG A 314 15.14 -15.91 52.02
N GLU A 315 15.55 -14.64 52.06
CA GLU A 315 16.85 -14.24 52.60
C GLU A 315 16.95 -14.49 54.12
N SER A 316 15.87 -14.25 54.87
CA SER A 316 15.80 -14.52 56.30
C SER A 316 15.87 -16.01 56.64
N VAL A 317 15.22 -16.87 55.84
CA VAL A 317 15.32 -18.33 55.98
C VAL A 317 16.74 -18.80 55.63
N LYS A 318 17.36 -18.21 54.61
CA LYS A 318 18.73 -18.56 54.22
C LYS A 318 19.74 -18.20 55.31
N SER A 319 19.61 -17.04 55.96
CA SER A 319 20.51 -16.66 57.06
C SER A 319 20.33 -17.48 58.34
N HIS A 320 19.14 -18.04 58.59
CA HIS A 320 18.92 -18.99 59.69
C HIS A 320 19.47 -20.39 59.43
N LEU A 321 19.68 -20.78 58.16
CA LEU A 321 20.29 -22.07 57.80
C LEU A 321 21.83 -22.00 57.76
N GLU A 322 22.41 -20.80 57.74
CA GLU A 322 23.85 -20.55 57.70
C GLU A 322 24.47 -20.26 59.09
N ASN A 323 23.68 -20.27 60.17
CA ASN A 323 24.10 -20.19 61.59
C ASN A 323 23.89 -21.52 62.31
#